data_AF-A0ABD0QAI5-F1
#
_entry.id   AF-A0ABD0QAI5-F1
#
_cell.length_a   1.000
_cell.length_b   1.000
_cell.length_c   1.000
_cell.angle_alpha   90.00
_cell.angle_beta   90.00
_cell.angle_gamma   90.00
#
_symmetry.space_group_name_H-M   'P 1'
#
loop_
_entity.id
_entity.type
_entity.pdbx_description
1 polymer ?
#
loop_
_entity_poly.entity_id
_entity_poly.type
_entity_poly.pdbx_seq_one_letter_code
_entity_poly.pdbx_strand_id
1 'polypeptide(L)' 'RLAKFMRTEEAIIYSYGFATIASAIPAYSKRGDIIFVDEAACFSIQKGLQASRSFIKYFKHNDMEDLERLLKEQEIEDQK' A
#
# COMPACT_ATOMS: atom_id res chain seq x y z
N ARG A 1 -4.90 24.74 2.79
CA ARG A 1 -3.83 25.02 3.78
C ARG A 1 -2.90 23.82 3.95
N LEU A 2 -3.44 22.60 4.16
CA LEU A 2 -2.64 21.37 4.27
C LEU A 2 -1.98 20.95 2.95
N ALA A 3 -2.71 20.89 1.83
CA ALA A 3 -2.14 20.55 0.52
C ALA A 3 -0.97 21.48 0.13
N LYS A 4 -1.15 22.80 0.30
CA LYS A 4 -0.09 23.81 0.10
C LYS A 4 1.12 23.60 1.02
N PHE A 5 0.91 23.16 2.26
CA PHE A 5 2.00 22.87 3.21
C PHE A 5 2.79 21.62 2.80
N MET A 6 2.08 20.56 2.40
CA MET A 6 2.67 19.29 1.95
C MET A 6 3.20 19.34 0.51
N ARG A 7 2.96 20.44 -0.22
CA ARG A 7 3.28 20.62 -1.64
C ARG A 7 2.60 19.55 -2.53
N THR A 8 1.36 19.22 -2.22
CA THR A 8 0.50 18.31 -2.99
C THR A 8 -0.65 19.08 -3.65
N GLU A 9 -1.25 18.49 -4.69
CA GLU A 9 -2.39 19.09 -5.42
C GLU A 9 -3.61 19.23 -4.50
N GLU A 10 -3.98 18.14 -3.83
CA GLU A 10 -5.14 18.08 -2.94
C GLU A 10 -4.79 17.43 -1.59
N ALA A 11 -5.66 17.61 -0.61
CA ALA A 11 -5.57 16.96 0.69
C ALA A 11 -6.98 16.73 1.26
N ILE A 12 -7.17 15.56 1.85
CA ILE A 12 -8.40 15.16 2.53
C ILE A 12 -8.12 14.97 4.03
N ILE A 13 -9.06 15.37 4.87
CA ILE A 13 -8.97 15.24 6.33
C ILE A 13 -10.00 14.20 6.79
N TYR A 14 -9.54 13.28 7.63
CA TYR A 14 -10.38 12.32 8.32
C TYR A 14 -10.36 12.61 9.82
N SER A 15 -11.40 12.16 10.53
CA SER A 15 -11.52 12.35 11.98
C SER A 15 -10.53 11.50 12.80
N TYR A 16 -9.94 10.45 12.23
CA TYR A 16 -9.03 9.55 12.94
C TYR A 16 -7.97 8.94 12.02
N GLY A 17 -6.71 8.92 12.46
CA GLY A 17 -5.57 8.49 11.64
C GLY A 17 -5.64 7.02 11.19
N PHE A 18 -6.17 6.13 12.04
CA PHE A 18 -6.40 4.74 11.63
C PHE A 18 -7.40 4.67 10.47
N ALA A 19 -8.49 5.42 10.54
CA ALA A 19 -9.51 5.46 9.49
C ALA A 19 -8.95 6.05 8.19
N THR A 20 -8.08 7.07 8.27
CA THR A 20 -7.36 7.62 7.11
C THR A 20 -6.63 6.53 6.34
N ILE A 21 -5.76 5.77 7.02
CA ILE A 21 -4.89 4.79 6.36
C ILE A 21 -5.70 3.58 5.88
N ALA A 22 -6.57 3.05 6.75
CA ALA A 22 -7.33 1.85 6.44
C ALA A 22 -8.35 2.06 5.30
N SER A 23 -8.85 3.29 5.11
CA SER A 23 -9.76 3.60 4.01
C SER A 23 -9.05 4.02 2.72
N ALA A 24 -7.85 4.60 2.81
CA ALA A 24 -7.11 5.05 1.64
C ALA A 24 -6.66 3.89 0.73
N ILE A 25 -6.13 2.80 1.31
CA ILE A 25 -5.65 1.64 0.54
C ILE A 25 -6.72 1.05 -0.40
N PRO A 26 -7.91 0.64 0.10
CA PRO A 26 -8.96 0.06 -0.76
C PRO A 26 -9.60 1.06 -1.73
N ALA A 27 -9.38 2.38 -1.56
CA ALA A 27 -9.85 3.37 -2.52
C ALA A 27 -9.06 3.31 -3.84
N TYR A 28 -7.78 2.92 -3.79
CA TYR A 28 -6.87 2.88 -4.94
C TYR A 28 -6.59 1.47 -5.45
N SER A 29 -6.64 0.46 -4.57
CA SER A 29 -6.37 -0.93 -4.95
C SER A 29 -7.57 -1.82 -4.63
N LYS A 30 -7.92 -2.70 -5.57
CA LYS A 30 -9.07 -3.61 -5.48
C LYS A 30 -8.65 -5.04 -5.83
N ARG A 31 -9.62 -5.96 -5.79
CA ARG A 31 -9.44 -7.33 -6.25
C ARG A 31 -8.92 -7.34 -7.70
N GLY A 32 -7.82 -8.05 -7.92
CA GLY A 32 -7.12 -8.11 -9.21
C GLY A 32 -5.81 -7.34 -9.19
N ASP A 33 -5.69 -6.33 -8.34
CA ASP A 33 -4.45 -5.58 -8.19
C ASP A 33 -3.47 -6.29 -7.24
N ILE A 34 -2.20 -5.93 -7.35
CA ILE A 34 -1.14 -6.39 -6.47
C ILE A 34 -0.61 -5.24 -5.59
N ILE A 35 -0.30 -5.56 -4.33
CA ILE A 35 0.33 -4.64 -3.38
C ILE A 35 1.58 -5.32 -2.81
N PHE A 36 2.73 -4.64 -2.92
CA PHE A 36 3.95 -5.00 -2.20
C PHE A 36 4.01 -4.19 -0.89
N VAL A 37 4.26 -4.86 0.23
CA VAL A 37 4.23 -4.21 1.53
C VAL A 37 5.28 -4.80 2.47
N ASP A 38 5.86 -3.94 3.31
CA ASP A 38 6.82 -4.33 4.35
C ASP A 38 6.12 -5.20 5.41
N GLU A 39 6.76 -6.30 5.82
CA GLU A 39 6.20 -7.23 6.81
C GLU A 39 5.93 -6.59 8.19
N ALA A 40 6.64 -5.52 8.54
CA ALA A 40 6.44 -4.77 9.79
C ALA A 40 5.45 -3.60 9.64
N ALA A 41 4.66 -3.57 8.56
CA ALA A 41 3.63 -2.55 8.37
C ALA A 41 2.66 -2.50 9.56
N CYS A 42 2.32 -1.28 9.99
CA CYS A 42 1.49 -1.05 11.17
C CYS A 42 0.06 -1.58 10.99
N PHE A 43 -0.64 -1.78 12.12
CA PHE A 43 -1.95 -2.42 12.13
C PHE A 43 -3.02 -1.72 11.26
N SER A 44 -2.97 -0.40 11.12
CA SER A 44 -3.90 0.33 10.24
C SER A 44 -3.69 0.00 8.76
N ILE A 45 -2.44 -0.19 8.33
CA ILE A 45 -2.11 -0.64 6.97
C ILE A 45 -2.65 -2.05 6.76
N GLN A 46 -2.38 -2.97 7.69
CA GLN A 46 -2.86 -4.35 7.63
C GLN A 46 -4.40 -4.43 7.47
N LYS A 47 -5.15 -3.52 8.10
CA LYS A 47 -6.60 -3.45 7.94
C LYS A 47 -7.05 -2.87 6.60
N GLY A 48 -6.35 -1.88 6.06
CA GLY A 48 -6.62 -1.40 4.70
C GLY A 48 -6.31 -2.45 3.63
N LEU A 49 -5.21 -3.20 3.81
CA LEU A 49 -4.84 -4.34 2.99
C LEU A 49 -5.92 -5.45 2.99
N GLN A 50 -6.42 -5.82 4.18
CA GLN A 50 -7.52 -6.78 4.29
C GLN A 50 -8.80 -6.27 3.59
N ALA A 51 -9.06 -4.96 3.67
CA ALA A 51 -10.22 -4.34 3.05
C ALA A 51 -10.12 -4.27 1.52
N SER A 52 -8.91 -4.12 0.95
CA SER A 52 -8.71 -3.99 -0.50
C SER A 52 -9.00 -5.27 -1.27
N ARG A 53 -8.80 -6.44 -0.63
CA ARG A 53 -8.92 -7.78 -1.25
C ARG A 53 -7.98 -7.97 -2.44
N SER A 54 -6.91 -7.19 -2.49
CA SER A 54 -5.84 -7.27 -3.48
C SER A 54 -4.95 -8.49 -3.21
N PHE A 55 -4.11 -8.86 -4.18
CA PHE A 55 -3.03 -9.80 -3.94
C PHE A 55 -1.91 -9.09 -3.18
N ILE A 56 -1.47 -9.67 -2.07
CA ILE A 56 -0.49 -9.04 -1.18
C ILE A 56 0.80 -9.85 -1.21
N LYS A 57 1.92 -9.20 -1.56
CA LYS A 57 3.27 -9.75 -1.43
C LYS A 57 4.00 -9.00 -0.32
N TYR A 58 4.36 -9.71 0.73
CA TYR A 58 5.15 -9.15 1.83
C TYR A 58 6.64 -9.26 1.51
N PHE A 59 7.38 -8.17 1.67
CA PHE A 59 8.85 -8.17 1.65
C PHE A 59 9.39 -7.99 3.06
N LYS A 60 10.60 -8.48 3.30
CA LYS A 60 11.25 -8.42 4.63
C LYS A 60 11.45 -6.99 5.11
N HIS A 61 11.39 -6.79 6.42
CA HIS A 61 11.42 -5.45 6.99
C HIS A 61 12.68 -4.69 6.59
N ASN A 62 12.50 -3.55 5.91
CA ASN A 62 13.57 -2.67 5.43
C ASN A 62 14.60 -3.35 4.49
N ASP A 63 14.20 -4.43 3.80
CA ASP A 63 15.04 -5.17 2.85
C ASP A 63 14.66 -4.81 1.40
N MET A 64 15.48 -3.95 0.79
CA MET A 64 15.26 -3.52 -0.60
C MET A 64 15.64 -4.58 -1.63
N GLU A 65 16.55 -5.49 -1.30
CA GLU A 65 16.96 -6.58 -2.20
C GLU A 65 15.82 -7.60 -2.34
N ASP A 66 15.15 -7.91 -1.23
CA ASP A 66 13.96 -8.77 -1.23
C ASP A 66 12.79 -8.13 -1.98
N LEU A 67 12.57 -6.82 -1.80
CA LEU A 67 11.57 -6.08 -2.59
C LEU A 67 11.89 -6.13 -4.10
N GLU A 68 13.14 -5.87 -4.50
CA GLU A 68 13.55 -5.92 -5.91
C GLU A 68 13.38 -7.32 -6.51
N ARG A 69 13.72 -8.37 -5.76
CA ARG A 69 13.51 -9.76 -6.16
C ARG A 69 12.02 -10.03 -6.42
N LEU A 70 11.14 -9.66 -5.51
CA LEU A 70 9.69 -9.86 -5.63
C LEU A 70 9.09 -9.08 -6.81
N LEU A 71 9.59 -7.88 -7.09
CA LEU A 71 9.17 -7.09 -8.25
C LEU A 71 9.58 -7.75 -9.58
N LYS A 72 10.82 -8.25 -9.69
CA LYS A 72 11.29 -8.98 -10.88
C LYS A 72 10.52 -10.29 -11.10
N GLU A 73 10.21 -11.01 -10.02
CA GLU A 73 9.37 -12.21 -10.09
C GLU A 73 7.97 -11.89 -10.61
N GLN A 74 7.38 -10.76 -10.18
CA GLN A 74 6.09 -10.31 -10.70
C GLN A 74 6.16 -9.89 -12.16
N GLU A 75 7.20 -9.19 -12.59
CA GLU A 75 7.38 -8.79 -13.98
C GLU A 75 7.39 -10.01 -14.92
N ILE A 76 8.03 -11.10 -14.52
CA ILE A 76 8.05 -12.36 -15.27
C ILE A 76 6.67 -13.03 -15.27
N GLU A 77 5.90 -12.90 -14.18
CA GLU A 77 4.54 -13.42 -14.06
C GLU A 77 3.55 -12.65 -14.95
N ASP A 78 3.69 -11.33 -15.03
CA ASP A 78 2.83 -10.43 -15.83
C ASP A 78 3.04 -10.60 -17.34
N GLN A 79 4.18 -11.15 -17.77
CA GLN A 79 4.48 -11.43 -19.18
C GLN A 79 3.92 -12.77 -19.68
N LYS A 80 3.37 -13.61 -18.81
CA LYS A 80 2.78 -14.92 -19.14
C LYS A 80 1.30 -14.81 -19.49
#